data_AF-A0A961YQ91-F1
#
_entry.id   AF-A0A961YQ91-F1
#
_cell.length_a   1.000
_cell.length_b   1.000
_cell.length_c   1.000
_cell.angle_alpha   90.00
_cell.angle_beta   90.00
_cell.angle_gamma   90.00
#
_symmetry.space_group_name_H-M   'P 1'
#
loop_
_entity.id
_entity.type
_entity.pdbx_description
1 polymer ?
#
loop_
_entity_poly.entity_id
_entity_poly.type
_entity_poly.pdbx_seq_one_letter_code
_entity_poly.pdbx_strand_id
1 'polypeptide(L)'
;SWYNRAGVERVMGFCTDEEYREFLRSCPEFERMLVRSGLQLIKYWFSVSDEEQERRFQRRLNDPTKQWKLSPMDLESRNRWVDYSMAKDDMFAHTDIKQAPWFVVESDVKKHARLNCINHLLSLIPYEEVPSEPVVLADRPPQRDYIRPPMEEQEFVPEVHRSLL
;
A
#
# COMPACT_ATOMS: atom_id res chain seq x y z
N SER A 1 8.32 -6.75 4.09
CA SER A 1 8.10 -8.14 4.59
C SER A 1 9.47 -8.76 4.85
N TRP A 2 9.57 -10.08 5.08
CA TRP A 2 10.88 -10.76 5.17
C TRP A 2 11.77 -10.56 3.93
N TYR A 3 11.18 -10.19 2.79
CA TYR A 3 11.87 -9.82 1.55
C TYR A 3 12.73 -8.53 1.63
N ASN A 4 12.78 -7.82 2.77
CA ASN A 4 13.79 -6.77 2.98
C ASN A 4 15.20 -7.30 2.72
N ARG A 5 15.48 -8.55 3.11
CA ARG A 5 16.77 -9.21 2.88
C ARG A 5 17.12 -9.38 1.40
N ALA A 6 16.13 -9.68 0.57
CA ALA A 6 16.32 -9.82 -0.87
C ALA A 6 16.28 -8.49 -1.65
N GLY A 7 15.98 -7.37 -0.99
CA GLY A 7 15.92 -6.06 -1.60
C GLY A 7 16.90 -5.08 -0.95
N VAL A 8 16.38 -4.30 0.00
CA VAL A 8 17.14 -3.19 0.61
C VAL A 8 18.41 -3.67 1.33
N GLU A 9 18.38 -4.79 2.06
CA GLU A 9 19.58 -5.25 2.78
C GLU A 9 20.66 -5.71 1.81
N ARG A 10 20.26 -6.39 0.72
CA ARG A 10 21.18 -6.80 -0.34
C ARG A 10 21.83 -5.61 -1.02
N VAL A 11 21.01 -4.65 -1.46
CA VAL A 11 21.49 -3.50 -2.25
C VAL A 11 22.28 -2.51 -1.40
N MET A 12 21.90 -2.31 -0.13
CA MET A 12 22.59 -1.38 0.77
C MET A 12 23.72 -2.03 1.57
N GLY A 13 23.93 -3.35 1.45
CA GLY A 13 24.99 -4.06 2.17
C GLY A 13 24.73 -4.20 3.67
N PHE A 14 23.45 -4.28 4.08
CA PHE A 14 23.07 -4.52 5.47
C PHE A 14 23.08 -6.01 5.85
N CYS A 15 23.23 -6.90 4.87
CA CYS A 15 23.47 -8.31 5.08
C CYS A 15 24.70 -8.77 4.27
N THR A 16 25.34 -9.84 4.73
CA THR A 16 26.42 -10.50 3.99
C THR A 16 25.87 -11.28 2.80
N ASP A 17 26.75 -11.58 1.83
CA ASP A 17 26.41 -12.44 0.68
C ASP A 17 25.93 -13.83 1.11
N GLU A 18 26.49 -14.36 2.21
CA GLU A 18 26.10 -15.67 2.76
C GLU A 18 24.68 -15.63 3.31
N GLU A 19 24.36 -14.63 4.14
CA GLU A 19 22.99 -14.44 4.68
C GLU A 19 21.95 -14.22 3.58
N TYR A 20 22.30 -13.47 2.54
CA TYR A 20 21.43 -13.24 1.38
C TYR A 20 21.13 -14.55 0.64
N ARG A 21 22.17 -15.33 0.31
CA ARG A 21 22.00 -16.62 -0.39
C ARG A 21 21.23 -17.62 0.46
N GLU A 22 21.50 -17.67 1.75
CA GLU A 22 20.77 -18.53 2.67
C GLU A 22 19.29 -18.13 2.75
N PHE A 23 18.99 -16.83 2.79
CA PHE A 23 17.61 -16.35 2.73
C PHE A 23 16.90 -16.80 1.44
N LEU A 24 17.53 -16.67 0.27
CA LEU A 24 16.92 -17.08 -0.99
C LEU A 24 16.63 -18.59 -1.05
N ARG A 25 17.44 -19.42 -0.39
CA ARG A 25 17.22 -20.86 -0.28
C ARG A 25 16.12 -21.21 0.72
N SER A 26 16.12 -20.56 1.88
CA SER A 26 15.23 -20.87 2.99
C SER A 26 13.83 -20.27 2.83
N CYS A 27 13.70 -19.13 2.16
CA CYS A 27 12.41 -18.42 1.99
C CYS A 27 11.33 -19.29 1.32
N PRO A 28 11.57 -19.98 0.19
CA PRO A 28 10.57 -20.85 -0.42
C PRO A 28 10.11 -21.99 0.49
N GLU A 29 11.01 -22.56 1.31
CA GLU A 29 10.63 -23.62 2.26
C GLU A 29 9.72 -23.08 3.36
N PHE A 30 10.05 -21.90 3.90
CA PHE A 30 9.20 -21.21 4.87
C PHE A 30 7.81 -20.92 4.29
N GLU A 31 7.72 -20.43 3.06
CA GLU A 31 6.44 -20.17 2.39
C GLU A 31 5.63 -21.45 2.18
N ARG A 32 6.28 -22.57 1.81
CA ARG A 32 5.61 -23.87 1.73
C ARG A 32 5.12 -24.36 3.07
N MET A 33 5.82 -24.07 4.17
CA MET A 33 5.33 -24.38 5.52
C MET A 33 4.04 -23.62 5.83
N LEU A 34 3.99 -22.32 5.53
CA LEU A 34 2.79 -21.50 5.73
C LEU A 34 1.61 -22.04 4.92
N VAL A 35 1.82 -22.31 3.62
CA VAL A 35 0.77 -22.82 2.74
C VAL A 35 0.28 -24.19 3.20
N ARG A 36 1.17 -25.11 3.60
CA ARG A 36 0.79 -26.42 4.15
C ARG A 36 0.01 -26.31 5.47
N SER A 37 0.23 -25.25 6.25
CA SER A 37 -0.54 -24.96 7.47
C SER A 37 -1.95 -24.42 7.18
N GLY A 38 -2.33 -24.26 5.90
CA GLY A 38 -3.64 -23.73 5.51
C GLY A 38 -3.67 -22.22 5.30
N LEU A 39 -2.54 -21.52 5.34
CA LEU A 39 -2.48 -20.09 5.05
C LEU A 39 -2.43 -19.83 3.55
N GLN A 40 -3.32 -18.98 3.04
CA GLN A 40 -3.23 -18.49 1.67
C GLN A 40 -2.22 -17.33 1.61
N LEU A 41 -1.02 -17.59 1.07
CA LEU A 41 0.03 -16.59 0.93
C LEU A 41 -0.04 -15.93 -0.46
N ILE A 42 -0.29 -14.62 -0.48
CA ILE A 42 -0.38 -13.83 -1.71
C ILE A 42 0.69 -12.75 -1.69
N LYS A 43 1.58 -12.74 -2.69
CA LYS A 43 2.72 -11.82 -2.78
C LYS A 43 2.54 -10.87 -3.96
N TYR A 44 2.67 -9.56 -3.71
CA TYR A 44 2.54 -8.52 -4.73
C TYR A 44 3.81 -7.70 -4.86
N TRP A 45 4.30 -7.56 -6.09
CA TRP A 45 5.34 -6.59 -6.45
C TRP A 45 4.73 -5.45 -7.25
N PHE A 46 4.79 -4.23 -6.74
CA PHE A 46 4.31 -3.05 -7.47
C PHE A 46 5.42 -2.54 -8.37
N SER A 47 5.27 -2.75 -9.68
CA SER A 47 6.19 -2.24 -10.69
C SER A 47 5.87 -0.78 -10.97
N VAL A 48 6.89 0.08 -10.92
CA VAL A 48 6.80 1.49 -11.35
C VAL A 48 7.89 1.66 -12.39
N SER A 49 7.60 2.35 -13.49
CA SER A 49 8.65 2.74 -14.44
C SER A 49 9.63 3.72 -13.81
N ASP A 50 10.87 3.72 -14.29
CA ASP A 50 11.90 4.66 -13.82
C ASP A 50 11.43 6.13 -13.97
N GLU A 51 10.81 6.44 -15.11
CA GLU A 51 10.24 7.76 -15.40
C GLU A 51 9.17 8.19 -14.38
N GLU A 52 8.21 7.32 -14.07
CA GLU A 52 7.16 7.64 -13.09
C GLU A 52 7.70 7.62 -11.66
N GLN A 53 8.72 6.82 -11.36
CA GLN A 53 9.42 6.86 -10.08
C GLN A 53 10.08 8.24 -9.88
N GLU A 54 10.83 8.72 -10.87
CA GLU A 54 11.47 10.03 -10.84
C GLU A 54 10.45 11.16 -10.70
N ARG A 55 9.40 11.13 -11.52
CA ARG A 55 8.30 12.11 -11.43
C ARG A 55 7.66 12.14 -10.04
N ARG A 56 7.53 10.98 -9.37
CA ARG A 56 7.01 10.92 -8.00
C ARG A 56 7.96 11.52 -6.99
N PHE A 57 9.27 11.32 -7.15
CA PHE A 57 10.29 11.94 -6.31
C PHE A 57 10.25 13.47 -6.42
N GLN A 58 10.27 14.01 -7.65
CA GLN A 58 10.19 15.45 -7.89
C GLN A 58 8.92 16.07 -7.31
N ARG A 59 7.77 15.40 -7.49
CA ARG A 59 6.51 15.87 -6.89
C ARG A 59 6.53 15.85 -5.36
N ARG A 60 7.19 14.89 -4.72
CA ARG A 60 7.32 14.86 -3.25
C ARG A 60 8.21 15.98 -2.74
N LEU A 61 9.28 16.30 -3.46
CA LEU A 61 10.20 17.39 -3.11
C LEU A 61 9.46 18.74 -3.11
N ASN A 62 8.58 18.96 -4.09
CA ASN A 62 7.85 20.20 -4.28
C ASN A 62 6.50 20.29 -3.53
N ASP A 63 6.13 19.27 -2.75
CA ASP A 63 4.86 19.22 -2.01
C ASP A 63 5.11 19.11 -0.50
N PRO A 64 4.97 20.19 0.27
CA PRO A 64 5.21 20.21 1.72
C PRO A 64 4.44 19.14 2.49
N THR A 65 3.26 18.73 2.00
CA THR A 65 2.43 17.71 2.66
C THR A 65 2.96 16.28 2.49
N LYS A 66 3.94 16.09 1.58
CA LYS A 66 4.50 14.78 1.21
C LYS A 66 6.01 14.67 1.41
N GLN A 67 6.69 15.76 1.73
CA GLN A 67 8.15 15.78 1.94
C GLN A 67 8.62 14.80 3.02
N TRP A 68 7.84 14.59 4.08
CA TRP A 68 8.17 13.62 5.13
C TRP A 68 8.30 12.16 4.64
N LYS A 69 7.84 11.86 3.42
CA LYS A 69 7.98 10.54 2.76
C LYS A 69 9.28 10.39 1.96
N LEU A 70 10.20 11.34 2.09
CA LEU A 70 11.54 11.26 1.52
C LEU A 70 12.52 11.03 2.66
N SER A 71 13.18 9.88 2.62
CA SER A 71 14.30 9.56 3.50
C SER A 71 15.62 9.65 2.74
N PRO A 72 16.77 9.79 3.44
CA PRO A 72 18.08 9.66 2.81
C PRO A 72 18.25 8.33 2.05
N MET A 73 17.65 7.25 2.58
CA MET A 73 17.65 5.93 1.94
C MET A 73 16.96 5.95 0.58
N ASP A 74 15.87 6.71 0.43
CA ASP A 74 15.13 6.78 -0.83
C ASP A 74 15.97 7.46 -1.93
N LEU A 75 16.78 8.46 -1.57
CA LEU A 75 17.69 9.12 -2.50
C LEU A 75 18.80 8.19 -2.98
N GLU A 76 19.39 7.42 -2.06
CA GLU A 76 20.38 6.39 -2.41
C GLU A 76 19.76 5.28 -3.26
N SER A 77 18.51 4.89 -2.97
CA SER A 77 17.83 3.85 -3.73
C SER A 77 17.58 4.23 -5.19
N ARG A 78 17.36 5.52 -5.46
CA ARG A 78 17.25 6.06 -6.82
C ARG A 78 18.55 5.87 -7.60
N ASN A 79 19.70 6.16 -6.98
CA ASN A 79 21.00 6.00 -7.63
C ASN A 79 21.34 4.53 -7.94
N ARG A 80 20.75 3.60 -7.17
CA ARG A 80 20.98 2.15 -7.27
C ARG A 80 19.85 1.41 -8.01
N TRP A 81 19.14 2.07 -8.91
CA TRP A 81 18.01 1.49 -9.65
C TRP A 81 18.34 0.12 -10.29
N VAL A 82 19.52 0.00 -10.92
CA VAL A 82 19.95 -1.24 -11.56
C VAL A 82 20.19 -2.34 -10.53
N ASP A 83 20.82 -2.04 -9.40
CA ASP A 83 21.07 -3.01 -8.34
C ASP A 83 19.75 -3.53 -7.74
N TYR A 84 18.76 -2.64 -7.55
CA TYR A 84 17.41 -3.04 -7.12
C TYR A 84 16.70 -3.90 -8.17
N SER A 85 16.90 -3.61 -9.46
CA SER A 85 16.33 -4.40 -10.55
C SER A 85 16.93 -5.81 -10.56
N MET A 86 18.26 -5.93 -10.43
CA MET A 86 18.94 -7.22 -10.33
C MET A 86 18.51 -8.01 -9.08
N ALA A 87 18.43 -7.34 -7.92
CA ALA A 87 17.99 -7.97 -6.68
C ALA A 87 16.54 -8.49 -6.78
N LYS A 88 15.66 -7.75 -7.46
CA LYS A 88 14.29 -8.20 -7.76
C LYS A 88 14.31 -9.43 -8.67
N ASP A 89 15.07 -9.42 -9.76
CA ASP A 89 15.12 -10.55 -10.70
C ASP A 89 15.63 -11.83 -10.02
N ASP A 90 16.68 -11.72 -9.20
CA ASP A 90 17.18 -12.81 -8.37
C ASP A 90 16.12 -13.31 -7.38
N MET A 91 15.44 -12.39 -6.69
CA MET A 91 14.37 -12.72 -5.75
C MET A 91 13.26 -13.52 -6.44
N PHE A 92 12.82 -13.08 -7.63
CA PHE A 92 11.79 -13.77 -8.40
C PHE A 92 12.27 -15.16 -8.84
N ALA A 93 13.49 -15.27 -9.38
CA ALA A 93 14.05 -16.53 -9.85
C ALA A 93 14.10 -17.62 -8.76
N HIS A 94 14.31 -17.23 -7.49
CA HIS A 94 14.43 -18.18 -6.38
C HIS A 94 13.12 -18.39 -5.60
N THR A 95 12.26 -17.38 -5.54
CA THR A 95 11.10 -17.39 -4.62
C THR A 95 9.75 -17.39 -5.30
N ASP A 96 9.69 -17.33 -6.63
CA ASP A 96 8.45 -17.53 -7.38
C ASP A 96 8.15 -19.03 -7.52
N ILE A 97 7.45 -19.58 -6.53
CA ILE A 97 7.06 -21.00 -6.51
C ILE A 97 5.57 -21.15 -6.80
N LYS A 98 5.18 -22.27 -7.43
CA LYS A 98 3.78 -22.54 -7.79
C LYS A 98 2.80 -22.45 -6.61
N GLN A 99 3.25 -22.79 -5.40
CA GLN A 99 2.43 -22.74 -4.19
C GLN A 99 2.25 -21.32 -3.61
N ALA A 100 3.16 -20.41 -3.92
CA ALA A 100 3.20 -19.04 -3.43
C ALA A 100 3.81 -18.14 -4.52
N PRO A 101 3.07 -17.88 -5.61
CA PRO A 101 3.60 -17.13 -6.74
C PRO A 101 3.73 -15.64 -6.43
N TRP A 102 4.56 -14.96 -7.22
CA TRP A 102 4.64 -13.50 -7.26
C TRP A 102 3.68 -12.92 -8.30
N PHE A 103 2.89 -11.93 -7.89
CA PHE A 103 2.04 -11.15 -8.80
C PHE A 103 2.61 -9.75 -9.00
N VAL A 104 2.89 -9.40 -10.26
CA VAL A 104 3.36 -8.05 -10.61
C VAL A 104 2.16 -7.15 -10.87
N VAL A 105 2.07 -6.03 -10.14
CA VAL A 105 1.05 -5.01 -10.32
C VAL A 105 1.67 -3.80 -10.98
N GLU A 106 1.27 -3.52 -12.22
CA GLU A 106 1.67 -2.29 -12.91
C GLU A 106 1.10 -1.08 -12.17
N SER A 107 1.98 -0.17 -11.75
CA SER A 107 1.62 0.82 -10.73
C SER A 107 1.94 2.25 -11.08
N ASP A 108 2.25 2.54 -12.34
CA ASP A 108 2.42 3.90 -12.84
C ASP A 108 1.19 4.78 -12.58
N VAL A 109 -0.01 4.24 -12.85
CA VAL A 109 -1.28 4.87 -12.47
C VAL A 109 -1.78 4.29 -11.16
N LYS A 110 -1.56 5.01 -10.05
CA LYS A 110 -1.91 4.56 -8.69
C LYS A 110 -3.36 4.09 -8.53
N LYS A 111 -4.32 4.74 -9.20
CA LYS A 111 -5.74 4.35 -9.12
C LYS A 111 -5.99 2.99 -9.78
N HIS A 112 -5.39 2.75 -10.95
CA HIS A 112 -5.52 1.48 -11.65
C HIS A 112 -4.83 0.36 -10.86
N ALA A 113 -3.62 0.61 -10.35
CA ALA A 113 -2.87 -0.33 -9.53
C ALA A 113 -3.69 -0.82 -8.33
N ARG A 114 -4.36 0.11 -7.63
CA ARG A 114 -5.23 -0.19 -6.48
C ARG A 114 -6.44 -1.02 -6.89
N LEU A 115 -7.15 -0.61 -7.93
CA LEU A 115 -8.32 -1.33 -8.42
C LEU A 115 -7.96 -2.74 -8.88
N ASN A 116 -6.91 -2.89 -9.68
CA ASN A 116 -6.45 -4.19 -10.17
C ASN A 116 -5.97 -5.10 -9.03
N CYS A 117 -5.19 -4.57 -8.08
CA CYS A 117 -4.73 -5.35 -6.93
C CYS A 117 -5.90 -5.82 -6.06
N ILE A 118 -6.84 -4.94 -5.74
CA ILE A 118 -8.03 -5.29 -4.94
C ILE A 118 -8.89 -6.31 -5.69
N ASN A 119 -9.16 -6.08 -6.98
CA ASN A 119 -9.95 -7.00 -7.80
C ASN A 119 -9.31 -8.39 -7.88
N HIS A 120 -7.99 -8.46 -8.13
CA HIS A 120 -7.27 -9.72 -8.15
C HIS A 120 -7.29 -10.42 -6.79
N LEU A 121 -7.04 -9.69 -5.70
CA LEU A 121 -7.12 -10.23 -4.34
C LEU A 121 -8.49 -10.85 -4.05
N LEU A 122 -9.57 -10.12 -4.38
CA LEU A 122 -10.94 -10.61 -4.21
C LEU A 122 -11.22 -11.83 -5.09
N SER A 123 -10.67 -11.92 -6.30
CA SER A 123 -10.85 -13.09 -7.17
C SER A 123 -10.18 -14.37 -6.64
N LEU A 124 -9.19 -14.24 -5.76
CA LEU A 124 -8.45 -15.37 -5.18
C LEU A 124 -9.10 -15.96 -3.93
N ILE A 125 -10.02 -15.22 -3.31
CA ILE A 125 -10.66 -15.60 -2.04
C ILE A 125 -12.13 -15.88 -2.34
N PRO A 126 -12.66 -17.08 -2.04
CA PRO A 126 -14.09 -17.30 -2.14
C PRO A 126 -14.80 -16.46 -1.07
N TYR A 127 -15.66 -15.55 -1.51
CA TYR A 127 -16.52 -14.77 -0.62
C TYR A 127 -17.94 -14.75 -1.17
N GLU A 128 -18.89 -14.58 -0.26
CA GLU A 128 -20.32 -14.49 -0.58
C GLU A 128 -20.84 -13.13 -0.12
N GLU A 129 -21.90 -12.66 -0.74
CA GLU A 129 -22.61 -11.49 -0.25
C GLU A 129 -23.28 -11.84 1.08
N VAL A 130 -22.98 -11.05 2.11
CA VAL A 130 -23.68 -11.13 3.38
C VAL A 130 -25.00 -10.37 3.23
N PRO A 131 -26.17 -11.00 3.45
CA PRO A 131 -27.43 -10.29 3.43
C PRO A 131 -27.39 -9.15 4.44
N SER A 132 -27.66 -7.93 3.98
CA SER A 132 -27.85 -6.78 4.86
C SER A 132 -29.33 -6.41 4.90
N GLU A 133 -29.86 -6.26 6.10
CA GLU A 133 -31.20 -5.69 6.25
C GLU A 133 -31.15 -4.21 5.86
N PRO A 134 -32.00 -3.75 4.93
CA PRO A 134 -32.03 -2.33 4.58
C PRO A 134 -32.41 -1.51 5.81
N VAL A 135 -31.54 -0.58 6.21
CA VAL A 135 -31.84 0.36 7.28
C VAL A 135 -32.85 1.37 6.74
N VAL A 136 -34.12 1.15 7.05
CA VAL A 136 -35.18 2.12 6.79
C VAL A 136 -35.17 3.14 7.91
N LEU A 137 -34.77 4.37 7.60
CA LEU A 137 -34.99 5.49 8.50
C LEU A 137 -36.49 5.77 8.54
N ALA A 138 -37.13 5.42 9.67
CA ALA A 138 -38.51 5.80 9.93
C ALA A 138 -38.64 7.33 9.93
N ASP A 139 -39.87 7.81 9.71
CA ASP A 139 -40.18 9.22 9.90
C ASP A 139 -39.76 9.66 11.30
N ARG A 140 -39.23 10.89 11.40
CA ARG A 140 -38.86 11.45 12.70
C ARG A 140 -40.08 11.41 13.60
N PRO A 141 -39.94 10.95 14.86
CA PRO A 141 -41.05 11.05 15.81
C PRO A 141 -41.46 12.51 15.99
N PRO A 142 -42.73 12.78 16.35
CA PRO A 142 -43.18 14.12 16.67
C PRO A 142 -42.23 14.73 17.71
N GLN A 143 -41.65 15.87 17.34
CA GLN A 143 -40.72 16.58 18.20
C GLN A 143 -41.50 17.23 19.34
N ARG A 144 -40.87 17.34 20.51
CA ARG A 144 -41.43 18.15 21.61
C ARG A 144 -41.46 19.62 21.17
N ASP A 145 -42.39 20.38 21.72
CA ASP A 145 -42.42 21.84 21.59
C ASP A 145 -41.23 22.45 22.34
N TYR A 146 -40.08 22.41 21.68
CA TYR A 146 -38.83 22.99 22.14
C TYR A 146 -38.56 24.25 21.31
N ILE A 147 -38.68 25.39 21.97
CA ILE A 147 -38.25 26.67 21.40
C ILE A 147 -36.75 26.78 21.65
N ARG A 148 -35.97 26.79 20.57
CA ARG A 148 -34.53 27.05 20.68
C ARG A 148 -34.32 28.48 21.20
N PRO A 149 -33.30 28.72 22.05
CA PRO A 149 -32.87 30.07 22.38
C PRO A 149 -32.67 30.90 21.11
N PRO A 150 -32.99 32.20 21.13
CA PRO A 150 -32.75 33.09 20.01
C PRO A 150 -31.33 32.93 19.46
N MET A 151 -31.19 32.89 18.15
CA MET A 151 -29.89 32.74 17.51
C MET A 151 -28.96 33.91 17.86
N GLU A 152 -29.53 35.08 18.14
CA GLU A 152 -28.83 36.30 18.57
C GLU A 152 -28.14 36.18 19.95
N GLU A 153 -28.58 35.25 20.81
CA GLU A 153 -27.93 34.97 22.10
C GLU A 153 -26.71 34.04 21.97
N GLN A 154 -26.47 33.49 20.77
CA GLN A 154 -25.34 32.59 20.53
C GLN A 154 -24.15 33.38 19.97
N GLU A 155 -22.99 33.21 20.60
CA GLU A 155 -21.73 33.73 20.08
C GLU A 155 -21.24 32.82 18.93
N PHE A 156 -21.54 33.20 17.70
CA PHE A 156 -21.04 32.49 16.52
C PHE A 156 -19.59 32.85 16.24
N VAL A 157 -18.80 31.83 15.91
CA VAL A 157 -17.44 32.03 15.39
C VAL A 157 -17.51 32.83 14.08
N PRO A 158 -16.74 33.92 13.92
CA PRO A 158 -16.75 34.72 12.70
C PRO A 158 -16.53 33.87 11.44
N GLU A 159 -17.41 34.04 10.46
CA GLU A 159 -17.36 33.30 9.18
C GLU A 159 -16.32 33.91 8.21
N VAL A 160 -15.03 33.78 8.55
CA VAL A 160 -13.90 34.33 7.78
C VAL A 160 -13.85 33.82 6.32
N HIS A 161 -14.48 32.68 6.02
CA HIS A 161 -14.55 32.17 4.65
C HIS A 161 -15.31 33.08 3.68
N ARG A 162 -16.24 33.92 4.17
CA ARG A 162 -17.01 34.83 3.32
C ARG A 162 -16.18 35.95 2.70
N SER A 163 -15.05 36.31 3.31
CA SER A 163 -14.12 37.32 2.77
C SER A 163 -13.07 36.73 1.83
N LEU A 164 -13.09 35.41 1.60
CA LEU A 164 -12.15 34.70 0.72
C LEU A 164 -12.77 34.34 -0.65
N LEU A 165 -14.02 34.73 -0.89
CA LEU A 165 -14.71 34.70 -2.19
C LEU A 165 -14.67 36.09 -2.85
#